data_AF-A0A1I1GSI0-F1
#
_entry.id   AF-A0A1I1GSI0-F1
#
_cell.length_a   1.000
_cell.length_b   1.000
_cell.length_c   1.000
_cell.angle_alpha   90.00
_cell.angle_beta   90.00
_cell.angle_gamma   90.00
#
_symmetry.space_group_name_H-M   'P 1'
#
loop_
_entity.id
_entity.type
_entity.pdbx_description
1 polymer ?
#
loop_
_entity_poly.entity_id
_entity_poly.type
_entity_poly.pdbx_seq_one_letter_code
_entity_poly.pdbx_strand_id
1 'polypeptide(L)'
;MKNSIVYLKLKNAHFKIKIGVKRFTDAIALYIWPETQHFVLLHFTHKLYMNLIFKHITFFCGLFLLVGGYAIAQPKTATGQPQPAKRIVQVSGLVVTGENSVGLPGVHFYIPKAGRGVSTNAYGYFSIPTLAGDSAVISSVGFKRQWYVVPNDERQSVSVVIYMQADTTQLPVVEVFPFATEKDFKDAFLSLKLPESDMEHMRRNLDENTLARMRYEMPMNGAMNHTYFMNQQVSKIENARFSPTNQLLNPFAWARFIESVKRGDLKRKEWKDDE
;
A
#
# COMPACT_ATOMS: atom_id res chain seq x y z
N MET A 1 -32.54 -42.07 55.88
CA MET A 1 -33.39 -42.82 56.85
C MET A 1 -33.69 -44.18 56.25
N LYS A 2 -33.15 -45.25 56.82
CA LYS A 2 -33.50 -46.65 56.49
C LYS A 2 -33.87 -47.33 57.82
N ASN A 3 -35.16 -47.59 58.02
CA ASN A 3 -35.62 -48.35 59.19
C ASN A 3 -35.18 -49.81 59.01
N SER A 4 -34.28 -50.25 59.86
CA SER A 4 -33.77 -51.63 59.84
C SER A 4 -34.48 -52.39 60.95
N ILE A 5 -35.29 -53.39 60.59
CA ILE A 5 -35.95 -54.29 61.54
C ILE A 5 -35.02 -55.49 61.72
N VAL A 6 -34.53 -55.71 62.94
CA VAL A 6 -33.69 -56.87 63.29
C VAL A 6 -34.56 -57.85 64.06
N TYR A 7 -34.66 -59.09 63.57
CA TYR A 7 -35.36 -60.17 64.26
C TYR A 7 -34.35 -61.01 65.04
N LEU A 8 -34.51 -61.11 66.36
CA LEU A 8 -33.84 -62.15 67.14
C LEU A 8 -34.79 -63.33 67.35
N LYS A 9 -34.34 -64.52 66.98
CA LYS A 9 -35.04 -65.79 67.22
C LYS A 9 -34.36 -66.49 68.39
N LEU A 10 -35.05 -66.57 69.53
CA LEU A 10 -34.71 -67.47 70.64
C LEU A 10 -35.74 -68.61 70.67
N LYS A 11 -35.29 -69.83 70.98
CA LYS A 11 -36.14 -71.02 71.09
C LYS A 11 -37.25 -70.73 72.11
N ASN A 12 -38.50 -70.72 71.63
CA ASN A 12 -39.74 -70.63 72.41
C ASN A 12 -40.11 -69.25 73.00
N ALA A 13 -40.23 -68.22 72.15
CA ALA A 13 -41.34 -67.25 72.15
C ALA A 13 -41.12 -66.19 71.06
N HIS A 14 -42.16 -65.83 70.32
CA HIS A 14 -42.11 -64.76 69.32
C HIS A 14 -42.62 -63.45 69.92
N PHE A 15 -41.72 -62.52 70.23
CA PHE A 15 -42.10 -61.14 70.55
C PHE A 15 -41.78 -60.19 69.39
N LYS A 16 -42.77 -59.36 69.03
CA LYS A 16 -42.63 -58.29 68.05
C LYS A 16 -42.44 -56.98 68.78
N ILE A 17 -41.25 -56.38 68.72
CA ILE A 17 -40.98 -55.05 69.24
C ILE A 17 -40.53 -54.17 68.07
N LYS A 18 -41.22 -53.02 67.89
CA LYS A 18 -40.92 -52.04 66.85
C LYS A 18 -40.12 -50.91 67.49
N ILE A 19 -38.80 -50.89 67.28
CA ILE A 19 -37.91 -49.85 67.83
C ILE A 19 -37.51 -48.91 66.69
N GLY A 20 -37.91 -47.64 66.79
CA GLY A 20 -37.44 -46.56 65.92
C GLY A 20 -36.30 -45.81 66.62
N VAL A 21 -35.06 -45.99 66.15
CA VAL A 21 -33.89 -45.34 66.74
C VAL A 21 -33.58 -44.06 65.96
N LYS A 22 -33.61 -42.90 66.63
CA LYS A 22 -33.28 -41.58 66.02
C LYS A 22 -31.89 -41.05 66.41
N ARG A 23 -31.30 -41.44 67.54
CA ARG A 23 -29.93 -41.04 67.93
C ARG A 23 -29.20 -42.12 68.74
N PHE A 24 -27.87 -42.11 68.63
CA PHE A 24 -26.95 -43.15 69.12
C PHE A 24 -26.87 -43.27 70.65
N THR A 25 -27.34 -42.25 71.39
CA THR A 25 -27.32 -42.20 72.87
C THR A 25 -28.42 -43.05 73.52
N ASP A 26 -29.46 -43.42 72.77
CA ASP A 26 -30.67 -44.03 73.35
C ASP A 26 -30.51 -45.54 73.60
N ALA A 27 -29.40 -46.15 73.19
CA ALA A 27 -29.18 -47.60 73.24
C ALA A 27 -28.59 -48.12 74.58
N ILE A 28 -28.24 -47.23 75.52
CA ILE A 28 -27.54 -47.64 76.76
C ILE A 28 -28.52 -47.94 77.92
N ALA A 29 -29.79 -47.55 77.81
CA ALA A 29 -30.77 -47.75 78.88
C ALA A 29 -31.62 -49.02 78.67
N LEU A 30 -31.07 -50.23 78.87
CA LEU A 30 -31.89 -51.42 79.18
C LEU A 30 -31.07 -52.54 79.90
N TYR A 31 -30.84 -52.32 81.20
CA TYR A 31 -31.00 -53.21 82.37
C TYR A 31 -30.75 -54.76 82.33
N ILE A 32 -30.03 -55.20 83.37
CA ILE A 32 -30.14 -56.42 84.23
C ILE A 32 -29.13 -57.58 83.97
N TRP A 33 -28.41 -57.91 85.06
CA TRP A 33 -27.53 -59.06 85.35
C TRP A 33 -28.32 -60.39 85.53
N PRO A 34 -27.75 -61.62 85.43
CA PRO A 34 -26.54 -62.03 86.16
C PRO A 34 -25.51 -62.92 85.40
N GLU A 35 -24.31 -62.95 85.97
CA GLU A 35 -23.26 -63.99 85.90
C GLU A 35 -22.66 -64.39 84.53
N THR A 36 -21.36 -64.05 84.36
CA THR A 36 -20.34 -64.65 83.46
C THR A 36 -20.12 -64.14 82.01
N GLN A 37 -20.11 -62.81 81.75
CA GLN A 37 -19.69 -62.28 80.42
C GLN A 37 -18.76 -61.04 80.44
N HIS A 38 -18.16 -60.65 81.57
CA HIS A 38 -17.40 -59.37 81.68
C HIS A 38 -16.17 -59.26 80.78
N PHE A 39 -15.50 -60.35 80.41
CA PHE A 39 -14.25 -60.28 79.64
C PHE A 39 -14.42 -60.12 78.13
N VAL A 40 -15.50 -60.65 77.55
CA VAL A 40 -15.68 -60.68 76.09
C VAL A 40 -16.18 -59.34 75.56
N LEU A 41 -17.13 -58.71 76.26
CA LEU A 41 -17.69 -57.41 75.86
C LEU A 41 -16.68 -56.26 75.95
N LEU A 42 -15.81 -56.24 76.96
CA LEU A 42 -14.79 -55.21 77.17
C LEU A 42 -13.69 -55.24 76.09
N HIS A 43 -13.29 -56.44 75.67
CA HIS A 43 -12.35 -56.60 74.54
C HIS A 43 -13.00 -56.23 73.20
N PHE A 44 -14.30 -56.50 73.02
CA PHE A 44 -15.02 -56.18 71.78
C PHE A 44 -15.29 -54.68 71.63
N THR A 45 -15.70 -53.98 72.70
CA THR A 45 -15.93 -52.53 72.69
C THR A 45 -14.63 -51.75 72.53
N HIS A 46 -13.53 -52.20 73.14
CA HIS A 46 -12.21 -51.59 72.97
C HIS A 46 -11.65 -51.78 71.54
N LYS A 47 -11.74 -52.99 70.96
CA LYS A 47 -11.32 -53.24 69.56
C LYS A 47 -12.14 -52.47 68.54
N LEU A 48 -13.46 -52.37 68.75
CA LEU A 48 -14.34 -51.62 67.84
C LEU A 48 -14.05 -50.11 67.90
N TYR A 49 -13.81 -49.57 69.09
CA TYR A 49 -13.49 -48.16 69.32
C TYR A 49 -12.11 -47.79 68.76
N MET A 50 -11.08 -48.60 69.03
CA MET A 50 -9.73 -48.38 68.48
C MET A 50 -9.69 -48.43 66.95
N ASN A 51 -10.37 -49.39 66.32
CA ASN A 51 -10.41 -49.50 64.86
C ASN A 51 -11.15 -48.32 64.21
N LEU A 52 -12.18 -47.79 64.87
CA LEU A 52 -12.92 -46.63 64.37
C LEU A 52 -12.05 -45.37 64.45
N ILE A 53 -11.32 -45.16 65.55
CA ILE A 53 -10.37 -44.05 65.71
C ILE A 53 -9.23 -44.16 64.71
N PHE A 54 -8.63 -45.34 64.54
CA PHE A 54 -7.52 -45.53 63.61
C PHE A 54 -7.94 -45.23 62.17
N LYS A 55 -9.14 -45.67 61.75
CA LYS A 55 -9.70 -45.36 60.42
C LYS A 55 -9.90 -43.85 60.21
N HIS A 56 -10.42 -43.14 61.20
CA HIS A 56 -10.61 -41.68 61.09
C HIS A 56 -9.27 -40.95 61.06
N ILE A 57 -8.29 -41.36 61.87
CA ILE A 57 -6.94 -40.76 61.85
C ILE A 57 -6.27 -40.99 60.49
N THR A 58 -6.28 -42.20 59.94
CA THR A 58 -5.73 -42.45 58.59
C THR A 58 -6.46 -41.68 57.49
N PHE A 59 -7.78 -41.49 57.61
CA PHE A 59 -8.56 -40.74 56.64
C PHE A 59 -8.23 -39.23 56.69
N PHE A 60 -8.14 -38.64 57.89
CA PHE A 60 -7.77 -37.24 58.07
C PHE A 60 -6.30 -36.97 57.72
N CYS A 61 -5.39 -37.91 58.01
CA CYS A 61 -3.97 -37.77 57.64
C CYS A 61 -3.77 -37.87 56.11
N GLY A 62 -4.52 -38.77 55.44
CA GLY A 62 -4.55 -38.85 53.98
C GLY A 62 -5.12 -37.59 53.32
N LEU A 63 -6.18 -37.01 53.90
CA LEU A 63 -6.77 -35.76 53.42
C LEU A 63 -5.81 -34.56 53.60
N PHE A 64 -5.06 -34.52 54.71
CA PHE A 64 -4.07 -33.48 54.96
C PHE A 64 -2.88 -33.56 53.99
N LEU A 65 -2.44 -34.77 53.61
CA LEU A 65 -1.40 -34.97 52.59
C LEU A 65 -1.89 -34.62 51.17
N LEU A 66 -3.15 -34.87 50.85
CA LEU A 66 -3.75 -34.51 49.55
C LEU A 66 -3.92 -32.99 49.38
N VAL A 67 -4.33 -32.29 50.45
CA VAL A 67 -4.47 -30.82 50.44
C VAL A 67 -3.09 -30.14 50.54
N GLY A 68 -2.17 -30.69 51.32
CA GLY A 68 -0.79 -30.20 51.43
C GLY A 68 0.00 -30.34 50.12
N GLY A 69 -0.21 -31.43 49.36
CA GLY A 69 0.41 -31.63 48.06
C GLY A 69 -0.02 -30.61 46.99
N TYR A 70 -1.28 -30.16 47.04
CA TYR A 70 -1.79 -29.15 46.12
C TYR A 70 -1.21 -27.74 46.36
N ALA A 71 -0.74 -27.44 47.57
CA ALA A 71 -0.09 -26.16 47.88
C ALA A 71 1.34 -26.05 47.30
N ILE A 72 1.99 -27.19 47.00
CA ILE A 72 3.38 -27.25 46.50
C ILE A 72 3.42 -27.22 44.96
N ALA A 73 2.29 -27.49 44.29
CA ALA A 73 2.14 -27.49 42.84
C ALA A 73 1.62 -26.17 42.25
N GLN A 74 1.88 -25.04 42.91
CA GLN A 74 1.71 -23.73 42.29
C GLN A 74 2.74 -23.61 41.15
N PRO A 75 2.34 -23.27 39.91
CA PRO A 75 3.32 -22.94 38.87
C PRO A 75 4.16 -21.79 39.42
N LYS A 76 5.48 -22.02 39.53
CA LYS A 76 6.44 -20.95 39.79
C LYS A 76 6.36 -20.00 38.62
N THR A 77 5.52 -18.97 38.72
CA THR A 77 5.70 -17.76 37.92
C THR A 77 7.12 -17.31 38.21
N ALA A 78 7.94 -17.31 37.16
CA ALA A 78 9.32 -16.88 37.24
C ALA A 78 9.37 -15.56 38.01
N THR A 79 10.02 -15.57 39.17
CA THR A 79 10.47 -14.36 39.85
C THR A 79 11.54 -13.75 38.96
N GLY A 80 11.11 -13.02 37.93
CA GLY A 80 11.91 -11.94 37.40
C GLY A 80 12.19 -11.01 38.57
N GLN A 81 13.45 -10.65 38.77
CA GLN A 81 13.79 -9.49 39.60
C GLN A 81 12.80 -8.38 39.24
N PRO A 82 12.20 -7.66 40.22
CA PRO A 82 11.41 -6.48 39.89
C PRO A 82 12.34 -5.56 39.11
N GLN A 83 12.16 -5.52 37.78
CA GLN A 83 12.85 -4.55 36.97
C GLN A 83 12.53 -3.20 37.60
N PRO A 84 13.54 -2.35 37.84
CA PRO A 84 13.29 -1.04 38.42
C PRO A 84 12.17 -0.40 37.61
N ALA A 85 11.07 -0.04 38.28
CA ALA A 85 9.89 0.50 37.62
C ALA A 85 10.35 1.70 36.78
N LYS A 86 10.32 1.54 35.45
CA LYS A 86 10.78 2.59 34.54
C LYS A 86 9.90 3.81 34.74
N ARG A 87 10.51 4.94 35.03
CA ARG A 87 9.80 6.21 35.24
C ARG A 87 9.32 6.76 33.91
N ILE A 88 8.16 7.41 33.94
CA ILE A 88 7.61 8.14 32.79
C ILE A 88 8.27 9.52 32.75
N VAL A 89 8.83 9.88 31.60
CA VAL A 89 9.51 11.14 31.31
C VAL A 89 8.85 11.78 30.09
N GLN A 90 8.43 13.04 30.22
CA GLN A 90 7.90 13.82 29.11
C GLN A 90 9.06 14.37 28.27
N VAL A 91 9.21 13.90 27.05
CA VAL A 91 10.20 14.43 26.11
C VAL A 91 9.50 15.46 25.23
N SER A 92 10.00 16.69 25.25
CA SER A 92 9.60 17.75 24.32
C SER A 92 10.80 18.25 23.55
N GLY A 93 10.57 18.85 22.41
CA GLY A 93 11.69 19.32 21.62
C GLY A 93 11.31 19.99 20.32
N LEU A 94 12.34 20.51 19.66
CA LEU A 94 12.26 21.10 18.34
C LEU A 94 13.13 20.27 17.39
N VAL A 95 12.55 19.85 16.27
CA VAL A 95 13.31 19.24 15.17
C VAL A 95 13.59 20.31 14.14
N VAL A 96 14.86 20.45 13.78
CA VAL A 96 15.34 21.46 12.83
C VAL A 96 16.19 20.81 11.75
N THR A 97 16.32 21.51 10.63
CA THR A 97 17.24 21.12 9.55
C THR A 97 18.70 21.40 9.96
N GLY A 98 19.62 20.51 9.60
CA GLY A 98 21.04 20.65 9.94
C GLY A 98 21.73 21.86 9.29
N GLU A 99 21.28 22.28 8.10
CA GLU A 99 21.89 23.38 7.34
C GLU A 99 21.40 24.75 7.83
N ASN A 100 20.08 24.97 7.87
CA ASN A 100 19.49 26.28 8.09
C ASN A 100 18.80 26.44 9.45
N SER A 101 18.83 25.41 10.31
CA SER A 101 18.15 25.39 11.61
C SER A 101 16.65 25.75 11.55
N VAL A 102 16.03 25.57 10.38
CA VAL A 102 14.60 25.81 10.18
C VAL A 102 13.82 24.63 10.76
N GLY A 103 12.76 24.92 11.50
CA GLY A 103 11.86 23.92 12.08
C GLY A 103 11.26 22.99 11.01
N LEU A 104 11.36 21.68 11.24
CA LEU A 104 10.96 20.68 10.27
C LEU A 104 9.59 20.07 10.63
N PRO A 105 8.52 20.39 9.89
CA PRO A 105 7.20 19.84 10.13
C PRO A 105 7.06 18.39 9.66
N GLY A 106 6.12 17.64 10.26
CA GLY A 106 5.78 16.28 9.83
C GLY A 106 6.84 15.22 10.13
N VAL A 107 7.83 15.51 10.97
CA VAL A 107 8.84 14.53 11.39
C VAL A 107 8.20 13.54 12.35
N HIS A 108 8.43 12.24 12.13
CA HIS A 108 7.94 11.19 13.01
C HIS A 108 8.95 10.90 14.11
N PHE A 109 8.50 11.05 15.37
CA PHE A 109 9.21 10.62 16.56
C PHE A 109 8.54 9.36 17.09
N TYR A 110 9.17 8.20 16.93
CA TYR A 110 8.59 6.89 17.19
C TYR A 110 9.37 6.10 18.24
N ILE A 111 8.70 5.46 19.18
CA ILE A 111 9.31 4.66 20.24
C ILE A 111 8.96 3.19 19.99
N PRO A 112 9.89 2.38 19.46
CA PRO A 112 9.60 1.00 19.08
C PRO A 112 9.13 0.13 20.24
N LYS A 113 9.71 0.32 21.45
CA LYS A 113 9.36 -0.46 22.65
C LYS A 113 7.94 -0.20 23.15
N ALA A 114 7.46 1.04 23.01
CA ALA A 114 6.13 1.45 23.46
C ALA A 114 5.07 1.35 22.35
N GLY A 115 5.48 1.16 21.08
CA GLY A 115 4.59 1.13 19.92
C GLY A 115 3.86 2.46 19.69
N ARG A 116 4.39 3.57 20.18
CA ARG A 116 3.75 4.91 20.13
C ARG A 116 4.70 5.92 19.49
N GLY A 117 4.12 6.96 18.90
CA GLY A 117 4.88 8.06 18.33
C GLY A 117 4.03 9.33 18.17
N VAL A 118 4.70 10.43 17.87
CA VAL A 118 4.10 11.74 17.61
C VAL A 118 4.75 12.35 16.37
N SER A 119 4.02 13.15 15.62
CA SER A 119 4.55 13.96 14.51
C SER A 119 4.79 15.40 14.95
N THR A 120 5.82 16.05 14.43
CA THR A 120 6.07 17.47 14.70
C THR A 120 5.00 18.37 14.07
N ASN A 121 4.73 19.51 14.72
CA ASN A 121 3.83 20.55 14.21
C ASN A 121 4.48 21.38 13.09
N ALA A 122 3.78 22.41 12.59
CA ALA A 122 4.26 23.30 11.53
C ALA A 122 5.63 23.97 11.81
N TYR A 123 5.97 24.14 13.08
CA TYR A 123 7.22 24.76 13.53
C TYR A 123 8.30 23.73 13.91
N GLY A 124 8.04 22.43 13.77
CA GLY A 124 8.97 21.37 14.15
C GLY A 124 8.92 20.97 15.62
N TYR A 125 7.95 21.44 16.40
CA TYR A 125 7.82 21.11 17.83
C TYR A 125 7.09 19.78 18.04
N PHE A 126 7.53 19.00 19.04
CA PHE A 126 6.87 17.78 19.47
C PHE A 126 6.89 17.63 21.00
N SER A 127 5.97 16.80 21.51
CA SER A 127 5.93 16.40 22.92
C SER A 127 5.33 15.00 23.05
N ILE A 128 6.01 14.11 23.76
CA ILE A 128 5.59 12.71 23.93
C ILE A 128 6.02 12.16 25.29
N PRO A 129 5.12 11.49 26.03
CA PRO A 129 5.50 10.75 27.23
C PRO A 129 6.23 9.46 26.84
N THR A 130 7.39 9.23 27.45
CA THR A 130 8.29 8.10 27.17
C THR A 130 8.74 7.45 28.48
N LEU A 131 9.29 6.25 28.44
CA LEU A 131 9.94 5.65 29.61
C LEU A 131 11.43 6.01 29.61
N ALA A 132 11.97 6.29 30.78
CA ALA A 132 13.40 6.54 30.95
C ALA A 132 14.25 5.36 30.41
N GLY A 133 15.28 5.67 29.63
CA GLY A 133 16.15 4.68 28.98
C GLY A 133 15.58 4.00 27.73
N ASP A 134 14.43 4.44 27.21
CA ASP A 134 13.96 3.98 25.90
C ASP A 134 14.63 4.76 24.75
N SER A 135 14.64 4.14 23.57
CA SER A 135 15.19 4.69 22.34
C SER A 135 14.06 5.14 21.42
N ALA A 136 14.15 6.37 20.93
CA ALA A 136 13.28 6.90 19.90
C ALA A 136 13.98 6.90 18.53
N VAL A 137 13.20 6.59 17.51
CA VAL A 137 13.56 6.72 16.10
C VAL A 137 12.97 8.03 15.61
N ILE A 138 13.82 8.89 15.07
CA ILE A 138 13.40 10.10 14.37
C ILE A 138 13.56 9.87 12.87
N SER A 139 12.48 10.05 12.12
CA SER A 139 12.47 9.84 10.67
C SER A 139 11.59 10.86 9.96
N SER A 140 12.06 11.31 8.80
CA SER A 140 11.31 12.16 7.88
C SER A 140 11.69 11.80 6.44
N VAL A 141 10.80 12.07 5.50
CA VAL A 141 11.06 11.85 4.07
C VAL A 141 12.16 12.81 3.61
N GLY A 142 13.20 12.28 2.94
CA GLY A 142 14.34 13.08 2.46
C GLY A 142 15.40 13.39 3.52
N PHE A 143 15.29 12.84 4.73
CA PHE A 143 16.29 13.00 5.80
C PHE A 143 16.76 11.65 6.34
N LYS A 144 18.02 11.62 6.81
CA LYS A 144 18.60 10.42 7.42
C LYS A 144 17.91 10.10 8.74
N ARG A 145 17.62 8.82 8.96
CA ARG A 145 17.04 8.33 10.22
C ARG A 145 18.06 8.49 11.35
N GLN A 146 17.61 9.04 12.47
CA GLN A 146 18.42 9.22 13.67
C GLN A 146 17.80 8.49 14.86
N TRP A 147 18.65 8.16 15.82
CA TRP A 147 18.25 7.51 17.07
C TRP A 147 18.57 8.43 18.23
N TYR A 148 17.61 8.60 19.12
CA TYR A 148 17.77 9.36 20.34
C TYR A 148 17.47 8.47 21.54
N VAL A 149 18.39 8.42 22.50
CA VAL A 149 18.21 7.67 23.74
C VAL A 149 17.75 8.64 24.82
N VAL A 150 16.59 8.36 25.42
CA VAL A 150 16.06 9.18 26.52
C VAL A 150 16.95 8.98 27.76
N PRO A 151 17.52 10.06 28.34
CA PRO A 151 18.35 9.96 29.53
C PRO A 151 17.60 9.26 30.69
N ASN A 152 18.31 8.46 31.48
CA ASN A 152 17.76 7.80 32.65
C ASN A 152 17.93 8.63 33.94
N ASP A 153 17.71 9.94 33.82
CA ASP A 153 17.85 10.86 34.95
C ASP A 153 16.59 10.85 35.83
N GLU A 154 16.62 11.58 36.95
CA GLU A 154 15.46 11.78 37.82
C GLU A 154 14.48 12.87 37.32
N ARG A 155 14.75 13.44 36.15
CA ARG A 155 13.95 14.54 35.59
C ARG A 155 12.60 14.03 35.07
N GLN A 156 11.53 14.78 35.36
CA GLN A 156 10.19 14.49 34.86
C GLN A 156 9.99 14.93 33.40
N SER A 157 10.76 15.92 32.94
CA SER A 157 10.73 16.42 31.57
C SER A 157 12.12 16.64 31.00
N VAL A 158 12.26 16.41 29.69
CA VAL A 158 13.51 16.58 28.95
C VAL A 158 13.20 17.38 27.69
N SER A 159 13.92 18.49 27.48
CA SER A 159 13.84 19.31 26.28
C SER A 159 15.04 19.04 25.37
N VAL A 160 14.80 18.77 24.08
CA VAL A 160 15.85 18.40 23.12
C VAL A 160 15.69 19.16 21.81
N VAL A 161 16.80 19.57 21.21
CA VAL A 161 16.84 20.06 19.83
C VAL A 161 17.51 19.01 18.96
N ILE A 162 16.84 18.57 17.90
CA ILE A 162 17.29 17.50 17.01
C ILE A 162 17.58 18.08 15.63
N TYR A 163 18.81 17.92 15.16
CA TYR A 163 19.26 18.40 13.86
C TYR A 163 19.21 17.27 12.83
N MET A 164 18.26 17.33 11.90
CA MET A 164 18.10 16.34 10.84
C MET A 164 19.03 16.64 9.66
N GLN A 165 19.76 15.63 9.20
CA GLN A 165 20.62 15.73 8.00
C GLN A 165 19.86 15.24 6.77
N ALA A 166 19.96 15.97 5.67
CA ALA A 166 19.37 15.57 4.39
C ALA A 166 19.97 14.24 3.92
N ASP A 167 19.11 13.36 3.39
CA ASP A 167 19.54 12.10 2.78
C ASP A 167 19.70 12.30 1.27
N THR A 168 20.89 12.73 0.86
CA THR A 168 21.25 12.84 -0.55
C THR A 168 21.81 11.50 -1.03
N THR A 169 20.91 10.61 -1.44
CA THR A 169 21.36 9.41 -2.16
C THR A 169 21.80 9.82 -3.57
N GLN A 170 23.10 9.77 -3.85
CA GLN A 170 23.61 9.95 -5.20
C GLN A 170 23.35 8.67 -5.99
N LEU A 171 22.46 8.74 -6.97
CA LEU A 171 22.24 7.63 -7.88
C LEU A 171 23.42 7.56 -8.88
N PRO A 172 23.97 6.37 -9.17
CA PRO A 172 24.97 6.25 -10.21
C PRO A 172 24.37 6.65 -11.55
N VAL A 173 25.14 7.38 -12.36
CA VAL A 173 24.75 7.70 -13.73
C VAL A 173 24.72 6.42 -14.53
N VAL A 174 23.57 6.09 -15.10
CA VAL A 174 23.41 4.96 -16.02
C VAL A 174 23.63 5.49 -17.43
N GLU A 175 24.82 5.24 -17.98
CA GLU A 175 25.10 5.51 -19.40
C GLU A 175 24.47 4.40 -20.26
N VAL A 176 23.34 4.70 -20.90
CA VAL A 176 22.68 3.79 -21.82
C VAL A 176 23.26 4.00 -23.21
N PHE A 177 24.08 3.06 -23.66
CA PHE A 177 24.55 3.04 -25.05
C PHE A 177 23.50 2.38 -25.96
N PRO A 178 23.33 2.88 -27.20
CA PRO A 178 22.40 2.30 -28.17
C PRO A 178 22.82 0.90 -28.65
N PHE A 179 24.07 0.51 -28.42
CA PHE A 179 24.63 -0.76 -28.87
C PHE A 179 25.26 -1.50 -27.69
N ALA A 180 25.00 -2.80 -27.60
CA ALA A 180 25.47 -3.65 -26.50
C ALA A 180 26.94 -4.04 -26.66
N THR A 181 27.44 -4.15 -27.89
CA THR A 181 28.83 -4.50 -28.19
C THR A 181 29.41 -3.65 -29.32
N GLU A 182 30.75 -3.55 -29.39
CA GLU A 182 31.45 -2.87 -30.48
C GLU A 182 31.13 -3.49 -31.85
N LYS A 183 30.94 -4.82 -31.89
CA LYS A 183 30.58 -5.53 -33.10
C LYS A 183 29.20 -5.11 -33.60
N ASP A 184 28.21 -5.01 -32.70
CA ASP A 184 26.86 -4.58 -33.07
C ASP A 184 26.85 -3.13 -33.56
N PHE A 185 27.68 -2.27 -32.97
CA PHE A 185 27.91 -0.91 -33.48
C PHE A 185 28.50 -0.93 -34.90
N LYS A 186 29.55 -1.73 -35.14
CA LYS A 186 30.18 -1.86 -36.45
C LYS A 186 29.21 -2.39 -37.50
N ASP A 187 28.45 -3.44 -37.17
CA ASP A 187 27.47 -4.03 -38.08
C ASP A 187 26.36 -3.02 -38.40
N ALA A 188 25.83 -2.32 -37.39
CA ALA A 188 24.84 -1.26 -37.57
C ALA A 188 25.38 -0.10 -38.42
N PHE A 189 26.61 0.35 -38.14
CA PHE A 189 27.26 1.44 -38.87
C PHE A 189 27.56 1.08 -40.33
N LEU A 190 28.02 -0.15 -40.59
CA LEU A 190 28.27 -0.64 -41.95
C LEU A 190 26.97 -0.88 -42.73
N SER A 191 25.91 -1.29 -42.05
CA SER A 191 24.58 -1.49 -42.64
C SER A 191 23.79 -0.19 -42.81
N LEU A 192 24.32 0.93 -42.31
CA LEU A 192 23.67 2.23 -42.39
C LEU A 192 23.55 2.65 -43.85
N LYS A 193 22.34 2.49 -44.41
CA LYS A 193 21.97 3.09 -45.68
C LYS A 193 21.72 4.57 -45.45
N LEU A 194 22.76 5.37 -45.67
CA LEU A 194 22.58 6.81 -45.81
C LEU A 194 21.57 7.05 -46.94
N PRO A 195 20.61 7.97 -46.79
CA PRO A 195 19.73 8.33 -47.89
C PRO A 195 20.59 8.67 -49.11
N GLU A 196 20.15 8.22 -50.30
CA GLU A 196 20.82 8.54 -51.57
C GLU A 196 21.21 10.01 -51.56
N SER A 197 22.46 10.30 -51.91
CA SER A 197 23.12 11.59 -51.68
C SER A 197 22.14 12.75 -51.87
N ASP A 198 22.13 13.73 -50.99
CA ASP A 198 21.28 14.92 -51.12
C ASP A 198 21.32 15.52 -52.54
N MET A 199 22.43 15.30 -53.28
CA MET A 199 22.59 15.59 -54.70
C MET A 199 21.55 14.92 -55.62
N GLU A 200 21.18 13.66 -55.42
CA GLU A 200 20.19 12.94 -56.23
C GLU A 200 18.77 13.54 -56.03
N HIS A 201 18.42 13.83 -54.77
CA HIS A 201 17.17 14.50 -54.42
C HIS A 201 17.13 15.94 -54.93
N MET A 202 18.25 16.69 -54.81
CA MET A 202 18.38 18.02 -55.41
C MET A 202 18.26 17.93 -56.94
N ARG A 203 18.92 16.97 -57.61
CA ARG A 203 18.83 16.80 -59.07
C ARG A 203 17.41 16.49 -59.51
N ARG A 204 16.67 15.67 -58.76
CA ARG A 204 15.25 15.36 -59.04
C ARG A 204 14.35 16.58 -58.86
N ASN A 205 14.59 17.39 -57.82
CA ASN A 205 13.81 18.60 -57.54
C ASN A 205 14.18 19.78 -58.46
N LEU A 206 15.40 19.81 -59.00
CA LEU A 206 15.90 20.79 -59.97
C LEU A 206 15.80 20.30 -61.43
N ASP A 207 15.13 19.17 -61.68
CA ASP A 207 14.94 18.67 -63.02
C ASP A 207 14.16 19.70 -63.88
N GLU A 208 14.67 19.97 -65.09
CA GLU A 208 14.16 21.05 -65.94
C GLU A 208 12.70 20.84 -66.34
N ASN A 209 12.31 19.59 -66.62
CA ASN A 209 10.94 19.24 -66.97
C ASN A 209 10.00 19.44 -65.76
N THR A 210 10.47 19.08 -64.56
CA THR A 210 9.75 19.30 -63.31
C THR A 210 9.55 20.80 -63.02
N LEU A 211 10.60 21.61 -63.16
CA LEU A 211 10.52 23.06 -63.01
C LEU A 211 9.63 23.72 -64.07
N ALA A 212 9.65 23.22 -65.31
CA ALA A 212 8.79 23.69 -66.39
C ALA A 212 7.31 23.42 -66.08
N ARG A 213 6.97 22.21 -65.61
CA ARG A 213 5.60 21.86 -65.18
C ARG A 213 5.14 22.72 -64.02
N MET A 214 5.98 22.92 -63.00
CA MET A 214 5.69 23.82 -61.90
C MET A 214 5.39 25.24 -62.38
N ARG A 215 6.13 25.76 -63.36
CA ARG A 215 5.86 27.08 -63.95
C ARG A 215 4.50 27.16 -64.64
N TYR A 216 4.05 26.10 -65.31
CA TYR A 216 2.75 26.07 -65.98
C TYR A 216 1.58 25.90 -65.00
N GLU A 217 1.77 25.11 -63.94
CA GLU A 217 0.73 24.81 -62.95
C GLU A 217 0.62 25.88 -61.86
N MET A 218 1.69 26.65 -61.62
CA MET A 218 1.68 27.71 -60.61
C MET A 218 0.75 28.86 -61.03
N PRO A 219 -0.23 29.24 -60.18
CA PRO A 219 -1.03 30.41 -60.43
C PRO A 219 -0.17 31.68 -60.37
N MET A 220 -0.52 32.68 -61.18
CA MET A 220 0.16 33.98 -61.15
C MET A 220 0.03 34.62 -59.76
N ASN A 221 1.16 34.95 -59.16
CA ASN A 221 1.18 35.71 -57.89
C ASN A 221 0.76 37.18 -58.12
N GLY A 222 0.55 37.95 -57.05
CA GLY A 222 0.09 39.34 -57.15
C GLY A 222 0.99 40.24 -58.02
N ALA A 223 2.31 40.07 -57.93
CA ALA A 223 3.26 40.82 -58.75
C ALA A 223 3.19 40.41 -60.24
N MET A 224 3.07 39.12 -60.54
CA MET A 224 2.89 38.61 -61.89
C MET A 224 1.56 39.05 -62.49
N ASN A 225 0.48 39.08 -61.71
CA ASN A 225 -0.81 39.63 -62.14
C ASN A 225 -0.70 41.12 -62.48
N HIS A 226 0.01 41.91 -61.66
CA HIS A 226 0.23 43.32 -61.94
C HIS A 226 1.05 43.54 -63.21
N THR A 227 2.16 42.82 -63.39
CA THR A 227 2.97 42.89 -64.61
C THR A 227 2.18 42.44 -65.84
N TYR A 228 1.40 41.36 -65.73
CA TYR A 228 0.53 40.91 -66.81
C TYR A 228 -0.52 41.97 -67.19
N PHE A 229 -1.18 42.56 -66.19
CA PHE A 229 -2.14 43.64 -66.38
C PHE A 229 -1.51 44.88 -67.01
N MET A 230 -0.32 45.29 -66.54
CA MET A 230 0.44 46.40 -67.11
C MET A 230 0.86 46.12 -68.55
N ASN A 231 1.37 44.93 -68.85
CA ASN A 231 1.71 44.52 -70.21
C ASN A 231 0.50 44.58 -71.13
N GLN A 232 -0.67 44.13 -70.65
CA GLN A 232 -1.91 44.21 -71.40
C GLN A 232 -2.36 45.67 -71.63
N GLN A 233 -2.15 46.56 -70.66
CA GLN A 233 -2.39 48.00 -70.84
C GLN A 233 -1.42 48.63 -71.84
N VAL A 234 -0.12 48.31 -71.75
CA VAL A 234 0.89 48.80 -72.69
C VAL A 234 0.56 48.35 -74.10
N SER A 235 0.26 47.07 -74.32
CA SER A 235 -0.17 46.57 -75.64
C SER A 235 -1.44 47.28 -76.13
N LYS A 236 -2.40 47.60 -75.25
CA LYS A 236 -3.58 48.39 -75.63
C LYS A 236 -3.23 49.82 -76.03
N ILE A 237 -2.31 50.48 -75.33
CA ILE A 237 -1.86 51.86 -75.64
C ILE A 237 -1.04 51.90 -76.92
N GLU A 238 -0.12 50.95 -77.10
CA GLU A 238 0.66 50.78 -78.33
C GLU A 238 -0.28 50.54 -79.51
N ASN A 239 -1.23 49.60 -79.37
CA ASN A 239 -2.25 49.38 -80.37
C ASN A 239 -3.26 50.53 -80.48
N ALA A 240 -3.44 51.41 -79.49
CA ALA A 240 -4.36 52.55 -79.61
C ALA A 240 -3.90 53.58 -80.65
N ARG A 241 -2.59 53.62 -80.94
CA ARG A 241 -2.03 54.43 -82.05
C ARG A 241 -2.29 53.81 -83.42
N PHE A 242 -2.63 52.53 -83.46
CA PHE A 242 -3.10 51.84 -84.66
C PHE A 242 -4.63 51.72 -84.56
N SER A 243 -5.37 52.54 -85.31
CA SER A 243 -6.85 52.51 -85.26
C SER A 243 -7.33 51.04 -85.36
N PRO A 244 -8.09 50.51 -84.37
CA PRO A 244 -8.55 49.14 -84.42
C PRO A 244 -9.32 48.98 -85.72
N THR A 245 -8.84 48.13 -86.62
CA THR A 245 -9.48 47.92 -87.92
C THR A 245 -10.87 47.38 -87.66
N ASN A 246 -11.88 48.26 -87.72
CA ASN A 246 -13.26 47.86 -87.55
C ASN A 246 -13.66 47.00 -88.74
N GLN A 247 -13.63 45.68 -88.56
CA GLN A 247 -13.89 44.71 -89.62
C GLN A 247 -15.31 44.84 -90.18
N LEU A 248 -16.24 45.46 -89.43
CA LEU A 248 -17.61 45.72 -89.87
C LEU A 248 -17.68 46.76 -91.00
N LEU A 249 -16.71 47.65 -91.13
CA LEU A 249 -16.67 48.66 -92.21
C LEU A 249 -15.73 48.26 -93.35
N ASN A 250 -15.13 47.05 -93.30
CA ASN A 250 -14.22 46.58 -94.33
C ASN A 250 -14.99 45.87 -95.46
N PRO A 251 -15.12 46.48 -96.65
CA PRO A 251 -15.92 45.92 -97.74
C PRO A 251 -15.37 44.58 -98.28
N PHE A 252 -14.06 44.35 -98.15
CA PHE A 252 -13.43 43.09 -98.57
C PHE A 252 -13.68 41.94 -97.57
N ALA A 253 -13.81 42.26 -96.28
CA ALA A 253 -14.18 41.27 -95.28
C ALA A 253 -15.62 40.78 -95.50
N TRP A 254 -16.55 41.69 -95.84
CA TRP A 254 -17.92 41.33 -96.21
C TRP A 254 -17.99 40.51 -97.49
N ALA A 255 -17.17 40.82 -98.51
CA ALA A 255 -17.12 40.02 -99.72
C ALA A 255 -16.72 38.56 -99.43
N ARG A 256 -15.65 38.35 -98.64
CA ARG A 256 -15.21 37.01 -98.23
C ARG A 256 -16.22 36.30 -97.32
N PHE A 257 -16.90 37.05 -96.45
CA PHE A 257 -17.96 36.52 -95.60
C PHE A 257 -19.18 36.08 -96.41
N ILE A 258 -19.66 36.90 -97.36
CA ILE A 258 -20.76 36.53 -98.24
C ILE A 258 -20.36 35.33 -99.11
N GLU A 259 -19.12 35.27 -99.58
CA GLU A 259 -18.60 34.09 -100.28
C GLU A 259 -18.59 32.83 -99.39
N SER A 260 -18.15 32.92 -98.13
CA SER A 260 -18.12 31.75 -97.24
C SER A 260 -19.52 31.27 -96.87
N VAL A 261 -20.47 32.19 -96.68
CA VAL A 261 -21.89 31.88 -96.52
C VAL A 261 -22.44 31.18 -97.77
N LYS A 262 -22.15 31.72 -98.96
CA LYS A 262 -22.61 31.16 -100.25
C LYS A 262 -22.00 29.80 -100.55
N ARG A 263 -20.74 29.59 -100.16
CA ARG A 263 -20.01 28.32 -100.27
C ARG A 263 -20.48 27.29 -99.23
N GLY A 264 -21.29 27.71 -98.25
CA GLY A 264 -21.92 26.84 -97.27
C GLY A 264 -21.04 26.52 -96.06
N ASP A 265 -19.97 27.29 -95.84
CA ASP A 265 -18.99 27.05 -94.77
C ASP A 265 -19.60 27.15 -93.35
N LEU A 266 -20.79 27.79 -93.23
CA LEU A 266 -21.55 27.91 -91.99
C LEU A 266 -22.55 26.77 -91.74
N LYS A 267 -22.68 25.80 -92.66
CA LYS A 267 -23.48 24.61 -92.39
C LYS A 267 -22.75 23.78 -91.33
N ARG A 268 -23.37 23.62 -90.16
CA ARG A 268 -22.87 22.72 -89.10
C ARG A 268 -22.59 21.36 -89.72
N LYS A 269 -21.34 20.93 -89.67
CA LYS A 269 -21.01 19.51 -89.89
C LYS A 269 -21.58 18.75 -88.71
N GLU A 270 -22.51 17.83 -88.98
CA GLU A 270 -22.92 16.85 -87.98
C GLU A 270 -21.67 16.06 -87.58
N TRP A 271 -21.45 15.99 -86.27
CA TRP A 271 -20.40 15.18 -85.68
C TRP A 271 -20.71 13.72 -86.02
N LYS A 272 -19.80 13.05 -86.73
CA LYS A 272 -19.78 11.59 -86.78
C LYS A 272 -19.01 11.13 -85.56
N ASP A 273 -19.71 10.42 -84.68
CA ASP A 273 -19.08 9.63 -83.65
C ASP A 273 -18.45 8.43 -84.35
N ASP A 274 -17.15 8.53 -84.65
CA ASP A 274 -16.36 7.40 -85.10
C ASP A 274 -15.96 6.60 -83.84
N GLU A 275 -16.61 5.44 -83.64
CA GLU A 275 -16.21 4.39 -82.67
C GLU A 275 -14.84 3.77 -83.03
#